data_AF-A0A1H5FXR4-F1
#
_entry.id   AF-A0A1H5FXR4-F1
#
_cell.length_a   1.000
_cell.length_b   1.000
_cell.length_c   1.000
_cell.angle_alpha   90.00
_cell.angle_beta   90.00
_cell.angle_gamma   90.00
#
_symmetry.space_group_name_H-M   'P 1'
#
loop_
_entity.id
_entity.type
_entity.pdbx_description
1 polymer ?
#
loop_
_entity_poly.entity_id
_entity_poly.type
_entity_poly.pdbx_seq_one_letter_code
_entity_poly.pdbx_strand_id
1 'polypeptide(L)'
;MAQGVNASINFGSIASSFDVQLRVSAFLGVLASSPWWMYQLWAFLAPGLTTKERQSAIVFLATGVPLFAGGVWMAWVALPNTFFLLTQFVPEGTESSLFIDATTYLKFVVQFLLIFGFAFLLPMVLVALNLLGVVKGITWLKGWRWAVIIIFILAALATPTADPVTFVLMSLPIVALYFLAVGLSMLNDRRVAKKNAIEDAELDAALSEGTSTAGSKDSDET
;
A
#
# COMPACT_ATOMS: atom_id res chain seq x y z
N MET A 1 -14.41 -25.75 -15.49
CA MET A 1 -15.85 -26.10 -15.41
C MET A 1 -16.38 -25.47 -14.14
N ALA A 2 -17.00 -24.29 -14.24
CA ALA A 2 -17.61 -23.62 -13.09
C ALA A 2 -19.02 -24.20 -12.91
N GLN A 3 -19.20 -25.08 -11.91
CA GLN A 3 -20.53 -25.48 -11.50
C GLN A 3 -21.24 -24.25 -10.95
N GLY A 4 -22.31 -23.84 -11.64
CA GLY A 4 -23.17 -22.75 -11.25
C GLY A 4 -23.89 -23.08 -9.95
N VAL A 5 -23.32 -22.64 -8.83
CA VAL A 5 -24.06 -22.51 -7.58
C VAL A 5 -25.15 -21.47 -7.84
N ASN A 6 -26.41 -21.90 -7.91
CA ASN A 6 -27.57 -21.02 -8.03
C ASN A 6 -27.79 -20.30 -6.70
N ALA A 7 -26.94 -19.30 -6.42
CA ALA A 7 -27.14 -18.37 -5.32
C ALA A 7 -28.23 -17.39 -5.72
N SER A 8 -29.45 -17.59 -5.20
CA SER A 8 -30.51 -16.59 -5.32
C SER A 8 -30.16 -15.39 -4.44
N ILE A 9 -29.87 -14.27 -5.09
CA ILE A 9 -29.58 -12.98 -4.45
C ILE A 9 -30.90 -12.45 -3.87
N ASN A 10 -31.11 -12.68 -2.57
CA ASN A 10 -32.31 -12.22 -1.87
C ASN A 10 -32.04 -10.86 -1.22
N PHE A 11 -32.96 -9.92 -1.43
CA PHE A 11 -32.95 -8.62 -0.78
C PHE A 11 -33.89 -8.69 0.42
N GLY A 12 -33.35 -8.60 1.64
CA GLY A 12 -34.14 -8.72 2.87
C GLY A 12 -35.16 -7.59 3.09
N SER A 13 -35.07 -6.48 2.36
CA SER A 13 -36.02 -5.36 2.43
C SER A 13 -36.01 -4.48 1.17
N ILE A 14 -37.05 -3.67 0.96
CA ILE A 14 -37.15 -2.71 -0.17
C ILE A 14 -36.02 -1.67 -0.11
N ALA A 15 -35.60 -1.27 1.10
CA ALA A 15 -34.53 -0.29 1.30
C ALA A 15 -33.13 -0.86 1.04
N SER A 16 -32.96 -2.19 1.07
CA SER A 16 -31.65 -2.82 0.93
C SER A 16 -31.00 -2.61 -0.44
N SER A 17 -31.81 -2.56 -1.51
CA SER A 17 -31.35 -2.23 -2.86
C SER A 17 -30.83 -0.80 -2.96
N PHE A 18 -31.46 0.14 -2.25
CA PHE A 18 -31.01 1.53 -2.19
C PHE A 18 -29.69 1.68 -1.43
N ASP A 19 -29.53 1.02 -0.27
CA ASP A 19 -28.26 1.03 0.50
C ASP A 19 -27.10 0.47 -0.34
N VAL A 20 -27.33 -0.61 -1.09
CA VAL A 20 -26.34 -1.17 -2.02
C VAL A 20 -25.94 -0.15 -3.08
N GLN A 21 -26.90 0.47 -3.77
CA GLN A 21 -26.63 1.47 -4.80
C GLN A 21 -25.88 2.69 -4.23
N LEU A 22 -26.25 3.15 -3.04
CA LEU A 22 -25.59 4.25 -2.35
C LEU A 22 -24.14 3.90 -2.01
N ARG A 23 -23.86 2.69 -1.52
CA ARG A 23 -22.48 2.23 -1.22
C ARG A 23 -21.62 2.12 -2.47
N VAL A 24 -22.18 1.53 -3.54
CA VAL A 24 -21.45 1.35 -4.80
C VAL A 24 -21.16 2.71 -5.45
N SER A 25 -22.14 3.61 -5.49
CA SER A 25 -21.92 4.97 -6.01
C SER A 25 -20.92 5.75 -5.16
N ALA A 26 -20.98 5.66 -3.83
CA ALA A 26 -20.00 6.27 -2.94
C ALA A 26 -18.58 5.72 -3.20
N PHE A 27 -18.43 4.40 -3.36
CA PHE A 27 -17.16 3.76 -3.70
C PHE A 27 -16.60 4.24 -5.04
N LEU A 28 -17.43 4.26 -6.08
CA LEU A 28 -17.03 4.79 -7.39
C LEU A 28 -16.66 6.26 -7.30
N GLY A 29 -17.35 7.04 -6.45
CA GLY A 29 -16.98 8.42 -6.13
C GLY A 29 -15.59 8.53 -5.50
N VAL A 30 -15.24 7.67 -4.54
CA VAL A 30 -13.88 7.63 -3.94
C VAL A 30 -12.83 7.26 -4.97
N LEU A 31 -13.13 6.31 -5.86
CA LEU A 31 -12.22 5.89 -6.92
C LEU A 31 -12.01 6.99 -7.96
N ALA A 32 -13.08 7.64 -8.42
CA ALA A 32 -13.02 8.73 -9.38
C ALA A 32 -12.34 9.99 -8.81
N SER A 33 -12.56 10.28 -7.52
CA SER A 33 -11.92 11.39 -6.82
C SER A 33 -10.51 11.07 -6.31
N SER A 34 -9.98 9.86 -6.58
CA SER A 34 -8.64 9.44 -6.14
C SER A 34 -7.52 10.44 -6.46
N PRO A 35 -7.45 11.08 -7.63
CA PRO A 35 -6.41 12.07 -7.89
C PRO A 35 -6.50 13.28 -6.97
N TRP A 36 -7.72 13.71 -6.65
CA TRP A 36 -7.97 14.94 -5.89
C TRP A 36 -7.68 14.77 -4.40
N TRP A 37 -8.25 13.76 -3.76
CA TRP A 37 -8.03 13.59 -2.32
C TRP A 37 -6.60 13.12 -2.01
N MET A 38 -5.97 12.35 -2.90
CA MET A 38 -4.55 12.02 -2.77
C MET A 38 -3.66 13.26 -2.90
N TYR A 39 -3.99 14.17 -3.83
CA TYR A 39 -3.30 15.45 -3.93
C TYR A 39 -3.40 16.22 -2.60
N GLN A 40 -4.59 16.29 -2.01
CA GLN A 40 -4.81 16.98 -0.75
C GLN A 40 -4.01 16.35 0.41
N LEU A 41 -3.96 15.02 0.46
CA LEU A 41 -3.18 14.28 1.46
C LEU A 41 -1.68 14.62 1.33
N TRP A 42 -1.14 14.63 0.11
CA TRP A 42 0.24 15.01 -0.14
C TRP A 42 0.52 16.50 0.09
N ALA A 43 -0.41 17.38 -0.28
CA ALA A 43 -0.31 18.80 -0.01
C ALA A 43 -0.25 19.10 1.50
N PHE A 44 -0.90 18.27 2.33
CA PHE A 44 -0.82 18.34 3.78
C PHE A 44 0.53 17.85 4.35
N LEU A 45 1.17 16.87 3.71
CA LEU A 45 2.52 16.42 4.08
C LEU A 45 3.62 17.36 3.59
N ALA A 46 3.44 17.96 2.41
CA ALA A 46 4.38 18.88 1.75
C ALA A 46 4.97 20.01 2.62
N PRO A 47 4.24 20.68 3.55
CA PRO A 47 4.84 21.69 4.43
C PRO A 47 5.96 21.15 5.33
N GLY A 48 6.04 19.85 5.57
CA GLY A 48 7.13 19.21 6.32
C GLY A 48 8.35 18.83 5.48
N LEU A 49 8.30 18.99 4.14
CA LEU A 49 9.36 18.58 3.21
C LEU A 49 10.21 19.78 2.77
N THR A 50 11.46 19.53 2.40
CA THR A 50 12.33 20.58 1.85
C THR A 50 11.86 21.03 0.46
N THR A 51 12.17 22.26 0.05
CA THR A 51 11.71 22.85 -1.22
C THR A 51 12.12 22.02 -2.44
N LYS A 52 13.28 21.34 -2.38
CA LYS A 52 13.78 20.45 -3.46
C LYS A 52 13.05 19.11 -3.48
N GLU A 53 12.62 18.60 -2.33
CA GLU A 53 11.88 17.34 -2.18
C GLU A 53 10.41 17.43 -2.65
N ARG A 54 9.84 18.64 -2.63
CA ARG A 54 8.45 18.89 -3.05
C ARG A 54 8.16 18.48 -4.50
N GLN A 55 9.13 18.58 -5.42
CA GLN A 55 8.94 18.14 -6.81
C GLN A 55 8.83 16.62 -6.90
N SER A 56 9.63 15.89 -6.13
CA SER A 56 9.58 14.42 -6.07
C SER A 56 8.23 13.92 -5.52
N ALA A 57 7.63 14.67 -4.59
CA ALA A 57 6.29 14.36 -4.06
C ALA A 57 5.19 14.34 -5.15
N ILE A 58 5.32 15.16 -6.20
CA ILE A 58 4.36 15.17 -7.32
C ILE A 58 4.49 13.89 -8.15
N VAL A 59 5.71 13.39 -8.36
CA VAL A 59 5.95 12.12 -9.06
C VAL A 59 5.38 10.95 -8.26
N PHE A 60 5.52 10.96 -6.93
CA PHE A 60 4.89 9.95 -6.08
C PHE A 60 3.38 10.01 -6.16
N LEU A 61 2.78 11.21 -6.12
CA LEU A 61 1.34 11.36 -6.31
C LEU A 61 0.86 10.78 -7.64
N ALA A 62 1.56 11.09 -8.74
CA ALA A 62 1.26 10.56 -10.06
C ALA A 62 1.38 9.03 -10.13
N THR A 63 2.27 8.44 -9.34
CA THR A 63 2.43 6.97 -9.22
C THR A 63 1.40 6.36 -8.26
N GLY A 64 0.91 7.13 -7.29
CA GLY A 64 -0.05 6.68 -6.29
C GLY A 64 -1.44 6.39 -6.86
N VAL A 65 -1.94 7.24 -7.76
CA VAL A 65 -3.24 7.04 -8.41
C VAL A 65 -3.34 5.70 -9.14
N PRO A 66 -2.40 5.35 -10.07
CA PRO A 66 -2.44 4.05 -10.73
C PRO A 66 -2.17 2.90 -9.74
N LEU A 67 -1.43 3.13 -8.65
CA LEU A 67 -1.22 2.12 -7.63
C LEU A 67 -2.48 1.84 -6.81
N PHE A 68 -3.27 2.87 -6.48
CA PHE A 68 -4.59 2.72 -5.85
C PHE A 68 -5.55 1.95 -6.75
N ALA A 69 -5.62 2.34 -8.03
CA ALA A 69 -6.42 1.62 -9.03
C ALA A 69 -5.93 0.17 -9.20
N GLY A 70 -4.61 -0.05 -9.18
CA GLY A 70 -3.99 -1.37 -9.19
C GLY A 70 -4.35 -2.21 -7.96
N GLY A 71 -4.43 -1.61 -6.78
CA GLY A 71 -4.89 -2.27 -5.56
C GLY A 71 -6.36 -2.68 -5.64
N VAL A 72 -7.23 -1.81 -6.15
CA VAL A 72 -8.64 -2.13 -6.41
C VAL A 72 -8.77 -3.25 -7.45
N TRP A 73 -7.99 -3.19 -8.53
CA TRP A 73 -7.95 -4.24 -9.54
C TRP A 73 -7.49 -5.58 -8.95
N MET A 74 -6.42 -5.58 -8.16
CA MET A 74 -5.90 -6.78 -7.52
C MET A 74 -6.91 -7.38 -6.55
N ALA A 75 -7.65 -6.54 -5.82
CA ALA A 75 -8.74 -6.98 -4.97
C ALA A 75 -9.86 -7.65 -5.78
N TRP A 76 -10.27 -7.04 -6.91
CA TRP A 76 -11.26 -7.63 -7.81
C TRP A 76 -10.85 -9.03 -8.30
N VAL A 77 -9.58 -9.21 -8.65
CA VAL A 77 -9.03 -10.51 -9.06
C VAL A 77 -8.91 -11.50 -7.89
N ALA A 78 -8.65 -11.01 -6.68
CA ALA A 78 -8.53 -11.86 -5.48
C ALA A 78 -9.89 -12.31 -4.92
N LEU A 79 -10.99 -11.59 -5.18
CA LEU A 79 -12.33 -11.93 -4.71
C LEU A 79 -12.73 -13.40 -4.92
N PRO A 80 -12.66 -14.00 -6.13
CA PRO A 80 -13.06 -15.39 -6.32
C PRO A 80 -12.24 -16.36 -5.46
N ASN A 81 -10.94 -16.12 -5.31
CA ASN A 81 -10.08 -16.95 -4.47
C ASN A 81 -10.46 -16.79 -2.99
N THR A 82 -10.78 -15.57 -2.56
CA THR A 82 -11.27 -15.30 -1.21
C THR A 82 -12.57 -16.08 -0.94
N PHE A 83 -13.55 -16.01 -1.83
CA PHE A 83 -14.80 -16.75 -1.69
C PHE A 83 -14.59 -18.26 -1.71
N PHE A 84 -13.73 -18.76 -2.59
CA PHE A 84 -13.36 -20.17 -2.61
C PHE A 84 -12.81 -20.62 -1.26
N LEU A 85 -11.85 -19.88 -0.69
CA LEU A 85 -11.28 -20.18 0.62
C LEU A 85 -12.34 -20.15 1.74
N LEU A 86 -13.27 -19.20 1.71
CA LEU A 86 -14.37 -19.15 2.68
C LEU A 86 -15.30 -20.36 2.57
N THR A 87 -15.61 -20.82 1.36
CA THR A 87 -16.47 -22.00 1.16
C THR A 87 -15.84 -23.31 1.63
N GLN A 88 -14.50 -23.41 1.71
CA GLN A 88 -13.80 -24.59 2.24
C GLN A 88 -14.06 -24.83 3.74
N PHE A 89 -14.52 -23.81 4.47
CA PHE A 89 -14.85 -23.93 5.89
C PHE A 89 -16.31 -24.35 6.14
N VAL A 90 -17.10 -24.56 5.08
CA VAL A 90 -18.48 -25.04 5.17
C VAL A 90 -18.47 -26.57 5.31
N PRO A 91 -19.09 -27.17 6.34
CA PRO A 91 -19.11 -28.63 6.52
C PRO A 91 -19.73 -29.36 5.32
N GLU A 92 -19.02 -30.37 4.81
CA GLU A 92 -19.51 -31.27 3.76
C GLU A 92 -20.79 -31.99 4.22
N GLY A 93 -21.84 -31.98 3.38
CA GLY A 93 -23.15 -32.57 3.69
C GLY A 93 -24.26 -31.57 3.99
N THR A 94 -23.94 -30.27 4.09
CA THR A 94 -24.95 -29.20 4.04
C THR A 94 -25.13 -28.74 2.58
N GLU A 95 -25.67 -29.61 1.73
CA GLU A 95 -26.09 -29.29 0.34
C GLU A 95 -27.25 -28.25 0.30
N SER A 96 -27.53 -27.57 1.41
CA SER A 96 -28.70 -26.71 1.58
C SER A 96 -28.26 -25.30 1.92
N SER A 97 -28.28 -24.47 0.87
CA SER A 97 -28.39 -23.01 0.93
C SER A 97 -27.25 -22.26 1.61
N LEU A 98 -26.18 -22.01 0.86
CA LEU A 98 -25.46 -20.73 1.00
C LEU A 98 -26.46 -19.61 0.67
N PHE A 99 -27.29 -19.21 1.65
CA PHE A 99 -28.09 -18.01 1.59
C PHE A 99 -27.14 -16.82 1.68
N ILE A 100 -26.50 -16.50 0.56
CA ILE A 100 -25.67 -15.31 0.43
C ILE A 100 -26.64 -14.14 0.33
N ASP A 101 -26.84 -13.46 1.46
CA ASP A 101 -27.55 -12.19 1.48
C ASP A 101 -26.86 -11.19 0.55
N ALA A 102 -27.63 -10.66 -0.39
CA ALA A 102 -27.17 -9.75 -1.43
C ALA A 102 -26.42 -8.55 -0.84
N THR A 103 -27.00 -8.01 0.23
CA THR A 103 -26.54 -6.79 0.88
C THR A 103 -25.24 -7.05 1.62
N THR A 104 -25.14 -8.15 2.36
CA THR A 104 -23.92 -8.56 3.07
C THR A 104 -22.79 -8.84 2.09
N TYR A 105 -23.07 -9.57 1.00
CA TYR A 105 -22.09 -9.86 -0.04
C TYR A 105 -21.56 -8.59 -0.72
N LEU A 106 -22.45 -7.71 -1.19
CA LEU A 106 -22.01 -6.49 -1.86
C LEU A 106 -21.34 -5.51 -0.91
N LYS A 107 -21.76 -5.44 0.35
CA LYS A 107 -21.07 -4.69 1.39
C LYS A 107 -19.64 -5.22 1.57
N PHE A 108 -19.47 -6.54 1.69
CA PHE A 108 -18.16 -7.16 1.77
C PHE A 108 -17.30 -6.83 0.55
N VAL A 109 -17.82 -7.01 -0.67
CA VAL A 109 -17.10 -6.73 -1.91
C VAL A 109 -16.63 -5.27 -1.98
N VAL A 110 -17.53 -4.31 -1.79
CA VAL A 110 -17.18 -2.87 -1.85
C VAL A 110 -16.11 -2.52 -0.79
N GLN A 111 -16.25 -3.06 0.42
CA GLN A 111 -15.33 -2.78 1.51
C GLN A 111 -13.97 -3.46 1.28
N PHE A 112 -13.95 -4.69 0.77
CA PHE A 112 -12.74 -5.40 0.37
C PHE A 112 -11.96 -4.65 -0.71
N LEU A 113 -12.64 -4.16 -1.76
CA LEU A 113 -12.02 -3.33 -2.81
C LEU A 113 -11.43 -2.04 -2.24
N LEU A 114 -12.16 -1.35 -1.36
CA LEU A 114 -11.68 -0.12 -0.71
C LEU A 114 -10.44 -0.36 0.14
N ILE A 115 -10.48 -1.35 1.03
CA ILE A 115 -9.37 -1.64 1.94
C ILE A 115 -8.11 -1.98 1.16
N PHE A 116 -8.22 -2.81 0.12
CA PHE A 116 -7.07 -3.15 -0.71
C PHE A 116 -6.55 -1.95 -1.50
N GLY A 117 -7.43 -1.10 -2.05
CA GLY A 117 -7.02 0.16 -2.67
C GLY A 117 -6.20 1.02 -1.69
N PHE A 118 -6.70 1.23 -0.48
CA PHE A 118 -5.98 1.97 0.55
C PHE A 118 -4.71 1.26 1.06
N ALA A 119 -4.72 -0.07 1.14
CA ALA A 119 -3.56 -0.85 1.54
C ALA A 119 -2.42 -0.71 0.54
N PHE A 120 -2.72 -0.56 -0.75
CA PHE A 120 -1.73 -0.26 -1.79
C PHE A 120 -1.13 1.14 -1.68
N LEU A 121 -1.73 2.05 -0.92
CA LEU A 121 -1.11 3.33 -0.60
C LEU A 121 -0.05 3.22 0.50
N LEU A 122 -0.15 2.23 1.39
CA LEU A 122 0.88 1.97 2.40
C LEU A 122 2.28 1.81 1.79
N PRO A 123 2.52 0.88 0.82
CA PRO A 123 3.84 0.73 0.25
C PRO A 123 4.33 1.99 -0.46
N MET A 124 3.43 2.73 -1.13
CA MET A 124 3.77 3.98 -1.78
C MET A 124 4.24 5.04 -0.79
N VAL A 125 3.51 5.24 0.32
CA VAL A 125 3.87 6.24 1.33
C VAL A 125 5.19 5.86 2.02
N LEU A 126 5.38 4.59 2.39
CA LEU A 126 6.59 4.13 3.06
C LEU A 126 7.84 4.33 2.17
N VAL A 127 7.74 3.93 0.91
CA VAL A 127 8.84 4.07 -0.06
C VAL A 127 9.08 5.53 -0.42
N ALA A 128 8.02 6.34 -0.55
CA ALA A 128 8.16 7.77 -0.81
C ALA A 128 8.89 8.48 0.35
N LEU A 129 8.49 8.23 1.60
CA LEU A 129 9.18 8.80 2.77
C LEU A 129 10.64 8.35 2.89
N ASN A 130 10.95 7.14 2.45
CA ASN A 130 12.33 6.65 2.37
C ASN A 130 13.15 7.38 1.29
N LEU A 131 12.59 7.53 0.09
CA LEU A 131 13.23 8.23 -1.03
C LEU A 131 13.42 9.72 -0.77
N LEU A 132 12.55 10.32 0.03
CA LEU A 132 12.67 11.70 0.51
C LEU A 132 13.70 11.86 1.64
N GLY A 133 14.27 10.77 2.15
CA GLY A 133 15.25 10.82 3.25
C GLY A 133 14.67 11.07 4.64
N VAL A 134 13.33 11.13 4.77
CA VAL A 134 12.63 11.38 6.04
C VAL A 134 12.80 10.19 6.99
N VAL A 135 12.68 8.96 6.47
CA VAL A 135 12.74 7.73 7.28
C VAL A 135 13.60 6.66 6.60
N LYS A 136 14.63 6.16 7.31
CA LYS A 136 15.43 5.02 6.85
C LYS A 136 14.60 3.72 6.84
N GLY A 137 14.84 2.85 5.88
CA GLY A 137 14.16 1.55 5.74
C GLY A 137 14.32 0.67 6.99
N ILE A 138 15.47 0.75 7.66
CA ILE A 138 15.72 0.05 8.93
C ILE A 138 14.78 0.51 10.05
N THR A 139 14.34 1.77 10.05
CA THR A 139 13.41 2.30 11.05
C THR A 139 12.04 1.66 10.88
N TRP A 140 11.57 1.51 9.63
CA TRP A 140 10.34 0.77 9.35
C TRP A 140 10.45 -0.67 9.85
N LEU A 141 11.55 -1.35 9.55
CA LEU A 141 11.73 -2.72 10.03
C LEU A 141 11.76 -2.81 11.56
N LYS A 142 12.39 -1.87 12.28
CA LYS A 142 12.37 -1.86 13.76
C LYS A 142 10.96 -1.67 14.32
N GLY A 143 10.12 -0.89 13.64
CA GLY A 143 8.74 -0.61 14.01
C GLY A 143 7.70 -1.65 13.57
N TRP A 144 8.12 -2.78 12.99
CA TRP A 144 7.21 -3.74 12.33
C TRP A 144 6.06 -4.23 13.22
N ARG A 145 6.31 -4.42 14.52
CA ARG A 145 5.29 -4.90 15.47
C ARG A 145 4.12 -3.94 15.57
N TRP A 146 4.41 -2.64 15.66
CA TRP A 146 3.40 -1.59 15.73
C TRP A 146 2.66 -1.43 14.41
N ALA A 147 3.37 -1.50 13.28
CA ALA A 147 2.75 -1.46 11.97
C ALA A 147 1.76 -2.62 11.77
N VAL A 148 2.17 -3.85 12.13
CA VAL A 148 1.31 -5.03 12.06
C VAL A 148 0.08 -4.88 12.95
N ILE A 149 0.23 -4.40 14.19
CA ILE A 149 -0.92 -4.14 15.09
C ILE A 149 -1.89 -3.13 14.46
N ILE A 150 -1.39 -2.03 13.90
CA ILE A 150 -2.24 -1.03 13.23
C ILE A 150 -2.97 -1.64 12.03
N ILE A 151 -2.29 -2.44 11.21
CA ILE A 151 -2.90 -3.14 10.07
C ILE A 151 -4.03 -4.04 10.54
N PHE A 152 -3.82 -4.82 11.60
CA PHE A 152 -4.86 -5.66 12.17
C PHE A 152 -6.02 -4.83 12.75
N ILE A 153 -5.77 -3.71 13.42
CA ILE A 153 -6.85 -2.83 13.92
C ILE A 153 -7.67 -2.26 12.75
N LEU A 154 -6.99 -1.77 11.71
CA LEU A 154 -7.65 -1.23 10.51
C LEU A 154 -8.45 -2.31 9.78
N ALA A 155 -7.90 -3.53 9.65
CA ALA A 155 -8.62 -4.66 9.08
C ALA A 155 -9.87 -4.99 9.90
N ALA A 156 -9.78 -5.01 11.23
CA ALA A 156 -10.91 -5.32 12.11
C ALA A 156 -12.04 -4.29 11.99
N LEU A 157 -11.69 -3.00 11.92
CA LEU A 157 -12.66 -1.93 11.69
C LEU A 157 -13.31 -2.02 10.31
N ALA A 158 -12.59 -2.60 9.35
CA ALA A 158 -13.01 -2.62 7.96
C ALA A 158 -13.65 -3.96 7.55
N THR A 159 -13.67 -5.00 8.40
CA THR A 159 -14.43 -6.22 8.10
C THR A 159 -15.88 -6.07 8.63
N PRO A 160 -16.90 -6.17 7.76
CA PRO A 160 -18.30 -5.98 8.18
C PRO A 160 -18.84 -7.15 9.01
N THR A 161 -18.35 -8.35 8.74
CA THR A 161 -18.58 -9.57 9.52
C THR A 161 -17.32 -9.78 10.34
N ALA A 162 -17.38 -9.55 11.65
CA ALA A 162 -16.21 -9.68 12.53
C ALA A 162 -15.82 -11.16 12.76
N ASP A 163 -15.71 -11.94 11.68
CA ASP A 163 -15.31 -13.34 11.73
C ASP A 163 -13.78 -13.48 11.56
N PRO A 164 -13.12 -14.37 12.33
CA PRO A 164 -11.66 -14.49 12.32
C PRO A 164 -11.07 -14.87 10.96
N VAL A 165 -11.80 -15.65 10.14
CA VAL A 165 -11.30 -16.15 8.86
C VAL A 165 -11.18 -15.01 7.86
N THR A 166 -12.26 -14.25 7.64
CA THR A 166 -12.26 -13.10 6.73
C THR A 166 -11.27 -12.04 7.17
N PHE A 167 -11.17 -11.82 8.48
CA PHE A 167 -10.21 -10.91 9.08
C PHE A 167 -8.75 -11.27 8.78
N VAL A 168 -8.36 -12.54 8.98
CA VAL A 168 -7.01 -13.03 8.67
C VAL A 168 -6.74 -12.96 7.17
N LEU A 169 -7.74 -13.33 6.36
CA LEU A 169 -7.64 -13.33 4.91
C LEU A 169 -7.44 -11.93 4.31
N MET A 170 -8.06 -10.90 4.90
CA MET A 170 -7.85 -9.50 4.53
C MET A 170 -6.53 -8.94 5.06
N SER A 171 -6.15 -9.25 6.30
CA SER A 171 -4.97 -8.65 6.95
C SER A 171 -3.65 -9.19 6.42
N LEU A 172 -3.55 -10.49 6.13
CA LEU A 172 -2.35 -11.13 5.59
C LEU A 172 -1.76 -10.42 4.35
N PRO A 173 -2.53 -10.16 3.28
CA PRO A 173 -1.99 -9.48 2.10
C PRO A 173 -1.56 -8.04 2.40
N ILE A 174 -2.22 -7.35 3.31
CA ILE A 174 -1.83 -5.99 3.72
C ILE A 174 -0.50 -6.01 4.48
N VAL A 175 -0.33 -6.98 5.38
CA VAL A 175 0.94 -7.20 6.08
C VAL A 175 2.05 -7.56 5.09
N ALA A 176 1.76 -8.39 4.08
CA ALA A 176 2.72 -8.71 3.03
C ALA A 176 3.14 -7.48 2.23
N LEU A 177 2.19 -6.60 1.87
CA LEU A 177 2.48 -5.32 1.20
C LEU A 177 3.36 -4.41 2.06
N TYR A 178 3.12 -4.36 3.37
CA TYR A 178 3.96 -3.61 4.29
C TYR A 178 5.41 -4.14 4.27
N PHE A 179 5.62 -5.45 4.41
CA PHE A 179 6.98 -6.01 4.37
C PHE A 179 7.65 -5.85 3.00
N LEU A 180 6.88 -5.92 1.92
CA LEU A 180 7.36 -5.62 0.57
C LEU A 180 7.85 -4.17 0.48
N ALA A 181 7.10 -3.21 1.03
CA ALA A 181 7.50 -1.81 1.10
C ALA A 181 8.79 -1.59 1.88
N VAL A 182 8.90 -2.26 3.03
CA VAL A 182 10.11 -2.21 3.87
C VAL A 182 11.31 -2.76 3.09
N GLY A 183 11.14 -3.88 2.39
CA GLY A 183 12.16 -4.45 1.51
C GLY A 183 12.60 -3.50 0.40
N LEU A 184 11.66 -2.86 -0.29
CA LEU A 184 11.95 -1.84 -1.31
C LEU A 184 12.71 -0.64 -0.73
N SER A 185 12.30 -0.17 0.44
CA SER A 185 12.96 0.94 1.16
C SER A 185 14.40 0.58 1.54
N MET A 186 14.64 -0.64 2.01
CA MET A 186 15.99 -1.12 2.33
C MET A 186 16.87 -1.28 1.09
N LEU A 187 16.32 -1.75 -0.03
CA LEU A 187 17.04 -1.81 -1.30
C LEU A 187 17.45 -0.41 -1.76
N ASN A 188 16.57 0.58 -1.59
CA ASN A 188 16.88 1.97 -1.89
C ASN A 188 17.99 2.52 -0.97
N ASP A 189 17.91 2.32 0.34
CA ASP A 189 18.95 2.73 1.29
C ASP A 189 20.34 2.19 0.90
N ARG A 190 20.42 0.92 0.49
CA ARG A 190 21.68 0.29 0.04
C ARG A 190 22.21 0.93 -1.25
N ARG A 191 21.33 1.31 -2.19
CA ARG A 191 21.72 1.98 -3.43
C ARG A 191 22.26 3.38 -3.16
N VAL A 192 21.61 4.14 -2.28
CA VAL A 192 22.06 5.49 -1.89
C VAL A 192 23.39 5.42 -1.16
N ALA A 193 23.54 4.51 -0.18
CA ALA A 193 24.79 4.34 0.55
C ALA A 193 25.98 3.99 -0.37
N LYS A 194 25.75 3.15 -1.39
CA LYS A 194 26.80 2.82 -2.37
C LYS A 194 27.19 4.02 -3.24
N LYS A 195 26.23 4.85 -3.64
CA LYS A 195 26.53 6.07 -4.41
C LYS A 195 27.37 7.06 -3.59
N ASN A 196 26.96 7.34 -2.36
CA ASN A 196 27.68 8.26 -1.48
C ASN A 196 29.11 7.77 -1.24
N ALA A 197 29.32 6.47 -1.01
CA ALA A 197 30.67 5.92 -0.81
C ALA A 197 31.59 6.06 -2.04
N ILE A 198 31.04 6.07 -3.27
CA ILE A 198 31.82 6.32 -4.49
C ILE A 198 32.18 7.80 -4.59
N GLU A 199 31.21 8.68 -4.33
CA GLU A 199 31.41 10.13 -4.34
C GLU A 199 32.45 10.56 -3.29
N ASP A 200 32.37 10.02 -2.08
CA ASP A 200 33.36 10.24 -1.02
C ASP A 200 34.77 9.76 -1.44
N ALA A 201 34.87 8.61 -2.10
CA ALA A 201 36.15 8.10 -2.59
C ALA A 201 36.74 8.93 -3.75
N GLU A 202 35.90 9.44 -4.65
CA GLU A 202 36.30 10.36 -5.73
C GLU A 202 36.76 11.72 -5.16
N LEU A 203 36.06 12.23 -4.15
CA LEU A 203 36.43 13.45 -3.43
C LEU A 203 37.77 13.28 -2.70
N ASP A 204 37.96 12.17 -1.98
CA ASP A 204 39.21 11.86 -1.28
C ASP A 204 40.40 11.72 -2.25
N ALA A 205 40.18 11.07 -3.40
CA ALA A 205 41.18 10.97 -4.45
C ALA A 205 41.56 12.35 -5.02
N ALA A 206 40.57 13.19 -5.34
CA ALA A 206 40.80 14.54 -5.85
C ALA A 206 41.52 15.44 -4.82
N LEU A 207 41.19 15.33 -3.53
CA LEU A 207 41.87 16.05 -2.46
C LEU A 207 43.34 15.62 -2.30
N SER A 208 43.63 14.33 -2.47
CA SER A 208 44.99 13.78 -2.39
C SER A 208 45.89 14.20 -3.56
N GLU A 209 45.36 14.29 -4.78
CA GLU A 209 46.09 14.79 -5.95
C GLU A 209 46.39 16.29 -5.83
N GLY A 210 45.44 17.08 -5.32
CA GLY A 210 45.61 18.52 -5.08
C GLY A 210 46.69 18.84 -4.05
N THR A 211 46.82 18.04 -2.99
CA THR A 211 47.88 18.21 -1.98
C THR A 211 49.26 17.78 -2.50
N SER A 212 49.34 16.72 -3.32
CA SER A 212 50.60 16.30 -3.97
C SER A 212 51.14 17.35 -4.94
N THR A 213 50.27 18.04 -5.66
CA THR A 213 50.67 19.04 -6.67
C THR A 213 51.09 20.38 -6.03
N ALA A 214 50.50 20.73 -4.88
CA ALA A 214 50.89 21.92 -4.12
C ALA A 214 52.26 21.76 -3.43
N GLY A 215 52.58 20.57 -2.90
CA GLY A 215 53.87 20.30 -2.25
C GLY A 215 55.07 20.23 -3.21
N SER A 216 54.84 19.91 -4.48
CA SER A 216 55.91 19.85 -5.51
C SER A 216 56.33 21.24 -6.03
N LYS A 217 55.45 22.24 -5.99
CA LYS A 217 55.79 23.60 -6.45
C LYS A 217 56.65 24.37 -5.45
N ASP A 218 56.48 24.10 -4.16
CA ASP A 218 57.20 24.77 -3.07
C ASP A 218 58.65 24.25 -2.93
N SER A 219 58.94 23.05 -3.43
CA SER A 219 60.29 22.44 -3.41
C SER A 219 61.20 22.83 -4.59
N ASP A 220 60.65 23.38 -5.66
CA ASP A 220 61.42 23.83 -6.84
C ASP A 220 61.80 25.33 -6.78
N GLU A 221 61.28 26.09 -5.81
CA GLU A 221 61.57 27.53 -5.63
C GLU A 221 62.65 27.85 -4.56
N THR A 222 63.27 26.84 -3.92
CA THR A 222 64.40 27.00 -2.99
C THR A 222 65.70 26.44 -3.53
#